data_AF-A0AA51X6Z8-F1
#
_entry.id   AF-A0AA51X6Z8-F1
#
_cell.length_a   1.000
_cell.length_b   1.000
_cell.length_c   1.000
_cell.angle_alpha   90.00
_cell.angle_beta   90.00
_cell.angle_gamma   90.00
#
_symmetry.space_group_name_H-M   'P 1'
#
loop_
_entity.id
_entity.type
_entity.pdbx_description
1 polymer ?
#
loop_
_entity_poly.entity_id
_entity_poly.type
_entity_poly.pdbx_seq_one_letter_code
_entity_poly.pdbx_strand_id
1 'polypeptide(L)'
;MKSDLNEALKFVKKRPGMYLRAESIYELATFIAGYEVALRMNFEYPNPDNISFMNWVEEKYEICNPAWHWSRILHHVAGTEVEALHLFFTIWPEYYEIKSRFISNRKSIKFGCPKESVTNDYWNRLHEQQWSS
;
A
#
# COMPACT_ATOMS: atom_id res chain seq x y z
N MET A 1 12.61 17.53 -7.23
CA MET A 1 12.95 16.74 -6.02
C MET A 1 11.94 15.61 -5.93
N LYS A 2 12.34 14.35 -6.08
CA LYS A 2 11.41 13.22 -5.88
C LYS A 2 11.22 13.06 -4.38
N SER A 3 10.04 13.37 -3.89
CA SER A 3 9.67 13.26 -2.49
C SER A 3 9.38 11.79 -2.17
N ASP A 4 10.36 11.09 -1.58
CA ASP A 4 10.25 9.68 -1.21
C ASP A 4 9.54 9.54 0.15
N LEU A 5 8.40 8.85 0.17
CA LEU A 5 7.68 8.51 1.40
C LEU A 5 8.61 7.84 2.44
N ASN A 6 9.61 7.07 2.00
CA ASN A 6 10.58 6.47 2.90
C ASN A 6 11.41 7.50 3.67
N GLU A 7 11.72 8.63 3.05
CA GLU A 7 12.49 9.69 3.70
C GLU A 7 11.64 10.38 4.76
N ALA A 8 10.38 10.69 4.44
CA ALA A 8 9.42 11.20 5.42
C ALA A 8 9.28 10.25 6.63
N LEU A 9 9.13 8.95 6.37
CA LEU A 9 8.98 7.94 7.42
C LEU A 9 10.24 7.80 8.31
N LYS A 10 11.45 8.05 7.79
CA LYS A 10 12.67 8.10 8.62
C LYS A 10 12.60 9.24 9.65
N PHE A 11 12.08 10.40 9.27
CA PHE A 11 11.90 11.52 10.19
C PHE A 11 10.84 11.23 11.26
N VAL A 12 9.70 10.66 10.84
CA VAL A 12 8.63 10.26 11.77
C VAL A 12 9.15 9.23 12.77
N LYS A 13 9.86 8.18 12.31
CA LYS A 13 10.47 7.17 13.20
C LYS A 13 11.41 7.77 14.24
N LYS A 14 12.20 8.78 13.84
CA LYS A 14 13.21 9.40 14.72
C LYS A 14 12.58 10.30 15.79
N ARG A 15 11.48 11.00 15.47
CA ARG A 15 10.84 11.99 16.35
C ARG A 15 9.32 11.98 16.17
N PRO A 16 8.62 10.91 16.58
CA PRO A 16 7.19 10.76 16.29
C PRO A 16 6.36 11.94 16.78
N GLY A 17 6.63 12.45 17.99
CA GLY A 17 5.91 13.61 18.55
C GLY A 17 6.07 14.96 17.81
N MET A 18 7.00 15.08 16.84
CA MET A 18 7.07 16.27 15.98
C MET A 18 6.13 16.20 14.78
N TYR A 19 5.75 15.00 14.35
CA TYR A 19 5.01 14.77 13.12
C TYR A 19 3.61 14.20 13.38
N LEU A 20 3.46 13.47 14.48
CA LEU A 20 2.24 12.83 14.91
C LEU A 20 1.74 13.55 16.16
N ARG A 21 0.42 13.72 16.27
CA ARG A 21 -0.21 14.30 17.47
C ARG A 21 -0.01 13.41 18.71
N ALA A 22 0.10 12.10 18.51
CA ALA A 22 0.37 11.09 19.52
C ALA A 22 1.15 9.93 18.90
N GLU A 23 1.82 9.13 19.74
CA GLU A 23 2.45 7.86 19.32
C GLU A 23 1.37 6.81 19.03
N SER A 24 0.76 6.93 17.85
CA SER A 24 -0.39 6.12 17.43
C SER A 24 -0.23 5.67 15.99
N ILE A 25 -0.54 4.39 15.76
CA ILE A 25 -0.63 3.82 14.42
C ILE A 25 -1.67 4.51 13.54
N TYR A 26 -2.74 5.05 14.14
CA TYR A 26 -3.79 5.76 13.41
C TYR A 26 -3.34 7.15 12.98
N GLU A 27 -2.64 7.88 13.86
CA GLU A 27 -2.02 9.16 13.51
C GLU A 27 -0.99 8.99 12.38
N LEU A 28 -0.21 7.91 12.42
CA LEU A 28 0.70 7.57 11.32
C LEU A 28 -0.05 7.28 10.01
N ALA A 29 -1.14 6.52 10.06
CA ALA A 29 -1.95 6.24 8.88
C ALA A 29 -2.51 7.52 8.24
N THR A 30 -3.01 8.45 9.07
CA THR A 30 -3.47 9.76 8.63
C THR A 30 -2.34 10.59 8.03
N PHE A 31 -1.15 10.58 8.64
CA PHE A 31 0.03 11.26 8.09
C PHE A 31 0.39 10.74 6.69
N ILE A 32 0.45 9.42 6.50
CA ILE A 32 0.78 8.80 5.20
C ILE A 32 -0.29 9.16 4.16
N ALA A 33 -1.57 9.06 4.51
CA ALA A 33 -2.67 9.43 3.61
C ALA A 33 -2.58 10.90 3.18
N GLY A 34 -2.33 11.83 4.11
CA GLY A 34 -2.15 13.25 3.81
C GLY A 34 -0.93 13.50 2.91
N TYR A 35 0.18 12.79 3.16
CA TYR A 35 1.36 12.86 2.31
C TYR A 35 1.07 12.38 0.88
N GLU A 36 0.39 11.24 0.71
CA GLU A 36 -0.01 10.74 -0.60
C GLU A 36 -0.95 11.71 -1.34
N VAL A 37 -1.90 12.32 -0.64
CA VAL A 37 -2.77 13.35 -1.23
C VAL A 37 -1.95 14.55 -1.71
N ALA A 38 -1.04 15.06 -0.88
CA ALA A 38 -0.17 16.18 -1.26
C ALA A 38 0.71 15.84 -2.47
N LEU A 39 1.17 14.59 -2.58
CA LEU A 39 1.92 14.12 -3.75
C LEU A 39 1.07 14.11 -5.01
N ARG A 40 -0.15 13.58 -4.94
CA ARG A 40 -1.08 13.52 -6.10
C ARG A 40 -1.51 14.90 -6.57
N MET A 41 -1.64 15.87 -5.67
CA MET A 41 -2.01 17.24 -6.01
C MET A 41 -0.87 18.03 -6.66
N ASN A 42 0.38 17.76 -6.29
CA ASN A 42 1.53 18.56 -6.72
C ASN A 42 2.41 17.89 -7.79
N PHE A 43 2.20 16.60 -8.06
CA PHE A 43 2.98 15.82 -9.02
C PHE A 43 2.07 14.92 -9.86
N GLU A 44 2.46 14.67 -11.11
CA GLU A 44 1.93 13.57 -11.92
C GLU A 44 2.36 12.24 -11.29
N TYR A 45 1.68 11.85 -10.21
CA TYR A 45 2.01 10.64 -9.50
C TYR A 45 1.56 9.44 -10.35
N PRO A 46 2.48 8.56 -10.79
CA PRO A 46 2.12 7.43 -11.62
C PRO A 46 1.15 6.50 -10.86
N ASN A 47 0.29 5.86 -11.65
CA ASN A 47 -0.75 4.90 -11.23
C ASN A 47 -0.24 3.97 -10.11
N PRO A 48 -1.07 3.65 -9.09
CA PRO A 48 -0.63 2.84 -7.96
C PRO A 48 -0.18 1.45 -8.43
N ASP A 49 1.11 1.18 -8.35
CA ASP A 49 1.67 -0.14 -8.66
C ASP A 49 1.10 -1.22 -7.72
N ASN A 50 0.79 -2.37 -8.32
CA ASN A 50 -0.17 -3.42 -7.91
C ASN A 50 0.01 -4.14 -6.56
N ILE A 51 0.97 -3.79 -5.71
CA ILE A 51 1.05 -4.33 -4.34
C ILE A 51 0.92 -3.17 -3.37
N SER A 52 -0.34 -2.90 -3.01
CA SER A 52 -0.65 -1.98 -1.92
C SER A 52 -0.07 -2.54 -0.62
N PHE A 53 0.36 -1.64 0.26
CA PHE A 53 0.79 -2.04 1.61
C PHE A 53 -0.34 -2.78 2.35
N MET A 54 -1.59 -2.40 2.06
CA MET A 54 -2.78 -3.07 2.58
C MET A 54 -2.79 -4.57 2.27
N ASN A 55 -2.70 -4.96 0.99
CA ASN A 55 -2.77 -6.36 0.58
C ASN A 55 -1.62 -7.17 1.20
N TRP A 56 -0.43 -6.57 1.29
CA TRP A 56 0.72 -7.22 1.91
C TRP A 56 0.54 -7.46 3.41
N VAL A 57 -0.06 -6.52 4.13
CA VAL A 57 -0.36 -6.68 5.57
C VAL A 57 -1.41 -7.76 5.79
N GLU A 58 -2.47 -7.81 4.97
CA GLU A 58 -3.49 -8.87 5.04
C GLU A 58 -2.88 -10.25 4.84
N GLU A 59 -2.03 -10.41 3.82
CA GLU A 59 -1.32 -11.66 3.55
C GLU A 59 -0.35 -12.04 4.67
N LYS A 60 0.44 -11.08 5.18
CA LYS A 60 1.44 -11.35 6.25
C LYS A 60 0.82 -11.87 7.54
N TYR A 61 -0.38 -11.39 7.89
CA TYR A 61 -1.04 -11.77 9.14
C TYR A 61 -2.23 -12.71 8.95
N GLU A 62 -2.46 -13.17 7.72
CA GLU A 62 -3.59 -14.05 7.37
C GLU A 62 -4.95 -13.50 7.83
N ILE A 63 -5.08 -12.17 7.86
CA ILE A 63 -6.29 -11.45 8.24
C ILE A 63 -6.86 -10.79 6.99
N CYS A 64 -7.95 -11.35 6.49
CA CYS A 64 -8.72 -10.76 5.40
C CYS A 64 -10.03 -10.20 5.95
N ASN A 65 -10.11 -8.88 6.10
CA ASN A 65 -11.33 -8.20 6.52
C ASN A 65 -11.51 -6.92 5.69
N PRO A 66 -12.49 -6.89 4.76
CA PRO A 66 -12.64 -5.79 3.82
C PRO A 66 -13.00 -4.45 4.49
N ALA A 67 -13.48 -4.47 5.73
CA ALA A 67 -13.77 -3.26 6.50
C ALA A 67 -12.56 -2.75 7.31
N TRP A 68 -11.47 -3.52 7.39
CA TRP A 68 -10.31 -3.15 8.17
C TRP A 68 -9.26 -2.49 7.28
N HIS A 69 -8.71 -1.39 7.77
CA HIS A 69 -7.52 -0.79 7.21
C HIS A 69 -6.26 -1.46 7.82
N TRP A 70 -5.11 -1.39 7.15
CA TRP A 70 -3.87 -2.00 7.64
C TRP A 70 -3.51 -1.53 9.05
N SER A 71 -3.79 -0.27 9.40
CA SER A 71 -3.53 0.26 10.74
C SER A 71 -4.34 -0.46 11.83
N ARG A 72 -5.57 -0.87 11.50
CA ARG A 72 -6.42 -1.65 12.40
C ARG A 72 -5.92 -3.09 12.54
N ILE A 73 -5.43 -3.70 11.46
CA ILE A 73 -4.80 -5.03 11.51
C ILE A 73 -3.57 -4.98 12.43
N LEU A 74 -2.69 -3.98 12.25
CA LEU A 74 -1.49 -3.84 13.07
C LEU A 74 -1.81 -3.57 14.55
N HIS A 75 -2.83 -2.74 14.83
CA HIS A 75 -3.31 -2.57 16.20
C HIS A 75 -3.84 -3.89 16.78
N HIS A 76 -4.65 -4.62 16.03
CA HIS A 76 -5.17 -5.91 16.49
C HIS A 76 -4.06 -6.90 16.83
N VAL A 77 -3.01 -6.98 16.00
CA VAL A 77 -1.87 -7.87 16.21
C VAL A 77 -0.99 -7.41 17.38
N ALA A 78 -0.74 -6.11 17.51
CA ALA A 78 0.21 -5.58 18.50
C ALA A 78 -0.41 -5.37 19.89
N GLY A 79 -1.72 -5.20 20.00
CA GLY A 79 -2.43 -5.00 21.27
C GLY A 79 -2.58 -3.53 21.69
N THR A 80 -1.59 -2.68 21.44
CA THR A 80 -1.69 -1.23 21.70
C THR A 80 -1.30 -0.39 20.50
N GLU A 81 -1.73 0.88 20.46
CA GLU A 81 -1.42 1.80 19.35
C GLU A 81 0.08 2.11 19.25
N VAL A 82 0.77 2.21 20.39
CA VAL A 82 2.22 2.46 20.45
C VAL A 82 3.00 1.26 19.93
N GLU A 83 2.63 0.04 20.36
CA GLU A 83 3.27 -1.18 19.87
C GLU A 83 2.97 -1.41 18.39
N ALA A 84 1.77 -1.07 17.93
CA ALA A 84 1.42 -1.12 16.50
C ALA A 84 2.23 -0.12 15.66
N LEU A 85 2.52 1.07 16.20
CA LEU A 85 3.41 2.04 15.58
C LEU A 85 4.83 1.48 15.44
N HIS A 86 5.36 0.86 16.49
CA HIS A 86 6.66 0.19 16.44
C HIS A 86 6.67 -0.99 15.47
N LEU A 87 5.59 -1.77 15.44
CA LEU A 87 5.42 -2.89 14.51
C LEU A 87 5.44 -2.41 13.07
N PHE A 88 4.75 -1.32 12.73
CA PHE A 88 4.82 -0.71 11.41
C PHE A 88 6.27 -0.44 10.98
N PHE A 89 7.05 0.23 11.84
CA PHE A 89 8.44 0.57 11.51
C PHE A 89 9.40 -0.63 11.48
N THR A 90 8.94 -1.79 11.94
CA THR A 90 9.65 -3.07 11.87
C THR A 90 9.35 -3.77 10.56
N ILE A 91 8.08 -3.82 10.13
CA ILE A 91 7.64 -4.56 8.94
C ILE A 91 7.73 -3.75 7.64
N TRP A 92 7.78 -2.41 7.72
CA TRP A 92 7.86 -1.54 6.55
C TRP A 92 9.08 -1.82 5.65
N PRO A 93 10.30 -2.03 6.17
CA PRO A 93 11.44 -2.43 5.35
C PRO A 93 11.21 -3.76 4.61
N GLU A 94 10.56 -4.75 5.25
CA GLU A 94 10.25 -6.04 4.62
C GLU A 94 9.32 -5.86 3.42
N TYR A 95 8.25 -5.07 3.60
CA TYR A 95 7.35 -4.70 2.50
C TYR A 95 8.11 -4.05 1.34
N TYR A 96 8.99 -3.09 1.63
CA TYR A 96 9.76 -2.40 0.59
C TYR A 96 10.72 -3.30 -0.15
N GLU A 97 11.35 -4.25 0.54
CA GLU A 97 12.22 -5.23 -0.09
C GLU A 97 11.43 -6.11 -1.07
N ILE A 98 10.28 -6.62 -0.64
CA ILE A 98 9.39 -7.44 -1.48
C ILE A 98 8.91 -6.63 -2.69
N LYS A 99 8.39 -5.42 -2.47
CA LYS A 99 7.97 -4.51 -3.54
C LYS A 99 9.09 -4.24 -4.55
N SER A 100 10.30 -3.99 -4.07
CA SER A 100 11.48 -3.78 -4.92
C SER A 100 11.82 -5.01 -5.77
N ARG A 101 11.77 -6.22 -5.20
CA ARG A 101 11.96 -7.47 -5.93
C ARG A 101 10.91 -7.66 -7.02
N PHE A 102 9.64 -7.41 -6.74
CA PHE A 102 8.56 -7.48 -7.73
C PHE A 102 8.75 -6.49 -8.88
N ILE A 103 9.10 -5.24 -8.59
CA ILE A 103 9.36 -4.22 -9.62
C ILE A 103 10.59 -4.58 -10.46
N SER A 104 11.65 -5.10 -9.82
CA SER A 104 12.89 -5.49 -10.50
C SER A 104 12.66 -6.68 -11.45
N ASN A 105 11.92 -7.69 -11.00
CA ASN A 105 11.53 -8.84 -11.82
C ASN A 105 10.66 -8.43 -13.01
N ARG A 106 9.80 -7.40 -12.88
CA ARG A 106 9.01 -6.90 -14.01
C ARG A 106 9.87 -6.23 -15.09
N LYS A 107 10.95 -5.54 -14.71
CA LYS A 107 11.89 -4.91 -15.66
C LYS A 107 12.76 -5.93 -16.41
N SER A 108 12.98 -7.11 -15.85
CA SER A 108 13.69 -8.21 -16.51
C SER A 108 12.82 -9.04 -17.47
N ILE A 109 11.49 -8.94 -17.38
CA ILE A 109 10.59 -9.50 -18.38
C ILE A 109 10.63 -8.55 -19.59
N LYS A 110 11.42 -8.91 -20.62
CA LYS A 110 11.29 -8.27 -21.94
C LYS A 110 9.83 -8.46 -22.37
N PHE A 111 9.10 -7.37 -22.56
CA PHE A 111 7.78 -7.42 -23.20
C PHE A 111 7.94 -7.90 -24.65
N GLY A 112 7.99 -9.22 -24.82
CA GLY A 112 7.38 -9.90 -25.95
C GLY A 112 6.05 -10.45 -25.45
N CYS A 113 5.06 -9.58 -25.27
CA CYS A 113 3.70 -10.05 -25.08
C CYS A 113 3.03 -10.06 -26.46
N PRO A 114 2.46 -11.19 -26.91
CA PRO A 114 1.50 -11.18 -28.00
C PRO A 114 0.43 -10.15 -27.67
N LYS A 115 0.09 -9.31 -28.65
CA LYS A 115 -1.13 -8.51 -28.58
C LYS A 115 -2.27 -9.51 -28.32
N GLU A 116 -3.10 -9.22 -27.32
CA GLU A 116 -4.27 -10.01 -26.88
C GLU A 116 -3.95 -11.12 -25.85
N SER A 117 -4.14 -10.82 -24.56
CA SER A 117 -4.40 -11.87 -23.57
C SER A 117 -5.24 -11.38 -22.37
N VAL A 118 -6.47 -11.89 -22.32
CA VAL A 118 -7.26 -12.29 -21.13
C VAL A 118 -7.76 -11.22 -20.15
N THR A 119 -8.16 -10.02 -20.61
CA THR A 119 -9.00 -9.13 -19.76
C THR A 119 -10.27 -8.61 -20.41
N ASN A 120 -10.43 -8.70 -21.74
CA ASN A 120 -11.66 -8.25 -22.40
C ASN A 120 -12.79 -9.30 -22.41
N ASP A 121 -12.47 -10.60 -22.32
CA ASP A 121 -13.47 -11.67 -22.39
C ASP A 121 -14.33 -11.82 -21.13
N TYR A 122 -13.89 -11.29 -19.99
CA TYR A 122 -14.64 -11.38 -18.74
C TYR A 122 -15.74 -10.30 -18.69
N TRP A 123 -15.42 -9.07 -19.09
CA TRP A 123 -16.37 -7.96 -19.13
C TRP A 123 -17.39 -8.10 -20.27
N ASN A 124 -16.98 -8.63 -21.42
CA ASN A 124 -17.89 -8.85 -22.55
C ASN A 124 -18.96 -9.92 -22.24
N ARG A 125 -18.60 -11.01 -21.54
CA ARG A 125 -19.54 -12.07 -21.14
C ARG A 125 -20.57 -11.62 -20.08
N LEU A 126 -20.18 -10.68 -19.21
CA LEU A 126 -21.09 -10.10 -18.21
C LEU A 126 -22.11 -9.13 -18.85
N HIS A 127 -21.71 -8.39 -19.88
CA HIS A 127 -22.60 -7.48 -20.60
C HIS A 127 -23.64 -8.19 -21.48
N GLU A 128 -23.31 -9.34 -22.09
CA GLU A 128 -24.25 -10.13 -22.90
C GLU A 128 -25.35 -10.82 -22.07
N GLN A 129 -25.06 -11.17 -20.80
CA GLN A 129 -26.04 -11.85 -19.94
C GLN A 129 -27.05 -10.94 -19.26
N GLN A 130 -26.81 -9.62 -19.19
CA GLN A 130 -27.71 -8.68 -18.50
C GLN A 130 -28.72 -7.96 -19.41
N TRP A 131 -28.66 -8.12 -20.74
CA TRP A 131 -29.54 -7.40 -21.68
C TRP A 131 -30.30 -8.31 -22.66
N SER A 132 -30.50 -9.59 -22.32
CA SER A 132 -31.27 -10.55 -23.14
C SER A 132 -32.58 -10.99 -22.48
N SER A 133 -33.42 -10.05 -22.04
CA SER A 133 -34.84 -10.27 -21.71
C SER A 133 -35.64 -9.02 -21.99
#